data_AF-A0A318EQM4-F1
#
_entry.id   AF-A0A318EQM4-F1
#
_cell.length_a   1.000
_cell.length_b   1.000
_cell.length_c   1.000
_cell.angle_alpha   90.00
_cell.angle_beta   90.00
_cell.angle_gamma   90.00
#
_symmetry.space_group_name_H-M   'P 1'
#
loop_
_entity.id
_entity.type
_entity.pdbx_description
1 polymer ?
#
loop_
_entity_poly.entity_id
_entity_poly.type
_entity_poly.pdbx_seq_one_letter_code
_entity_poly.pdbx_strand_id
1 'polypeptide(L)'
;MKMSDYHKAKSVVEKLDELKQLRDSFSEPCEGYYTICFTFAGQDTKITNDSIGEAGIRNSINNMKQIIDAKIKELEKELEEI
;
A
#
# COMPACT_ATOMS: atom_id res chain seq x y z
N MET A 1 27.94 4.39 -13.97
CA MET A 1 26.83 4.98 -13.19
C MET A 1 27.27 6.35 -12.68
N LYS A 2 26.56 7.44 -13.01
CA LYS A 2 26.89 8.76 -12.41
C LYS A 2 26.40 8.76 -10.97
N MET A 3 27.04 9.53 -10.09
CA MET A 3 26.66 9.61 -8.67
C MET A 3 25.21 10.07 -8.47
N SER A 4 24.66 10.84 -9.42
CA SER A 4 23.24 11.24 -9.46
C SER A 4 22.29 10.05 -9.65
N ASP A 5 22.66 9.10 -10.51
CA ASP A 5 21.83 7.96 -10.86
C ASP A 5 21.79 6.97 -9.70
N TYR A 6 22.92 6.83 -8.98
CA TYR A 6 23.00 6.07 -7.74
C TYR A 6 22.10 6.62 -6.62
N HIS A 7 22.09 7.95 -6.40
CA HIS A 7 21.23 8.56 -5.38
C HIS A 7 19.74 8.44 -5.73
N LYS A 8 19.38 8.56 -7.01
CA LYS A 8 18.00 8.33 -7.47
C LYS A 8 17.59 6.88 -7.28
N ALA A 9 18.41 5.92 -7.73
CA ALA A 9 18.14 4.50 -7.56
C ALA A 9 17.97 4.13 -6.08
N LYS A 10 18.83 4.66 -5.19
CA LYS A 10 18.72 4.43 -3.75
C LYS A 10 17.38 4.93 -3.18
N SER A 11 16.96 6.13 -3.56
CA SER A 11 15.69 6.69 -3.10
C SER A 11 14.47 5.92 -3.62
N VAL A 12 14.54 5.40 -4.84
CA VAL A 12 13.48 4.53 -5.41
C VAL A 12 13.42 3.20 -4.66
N VAL A 13 14.57 2.59 -4.35
CA VAL A 13 14.64 1.34 -3.58
C VAL A 13 14.08 1.50 -2.17
N GLU A 14 14.40 2.60 -1.47
CA GLU A 14 13.85 2.90 -0.14
C GLU A 14 12.32 3.01 -0.18
N LYS A 15 11.76 3.72 -1.17
CA LYS A 15 10.30 3.83 -1.36
C LYS A 15 9.63 2.50 -1.71
N LEU A 16 10.30 1.66 -2.50
CA LEU A 16 9.81 0.32 -2.83
C LEU A 16 9.68 -0.55 -1.59
N ASP A 17 10.66 -0.48 -0.69
CA ASP A 17 10.65 -1.22 0.57
C ASP A 17 9.50 -0.76 1.48
N GLU A 18 9.32 0.55 1.65
CA GLU A 18 8.21 1.14 2.41
C GLU A 18 6.84 0.69 1.87
N LEU A 19 6.66 0.69 0.56
CA LEU A 19 5.40 0.25 -0.08
C LEU A 19 5.16 -1.25 0.08
N LYS A 20 6.21 -2.08 0.00
CA LYS A 20 6.12 -3.54 0.22
C LYS A 20 5.73 -3.83 1.67
N GLN A 21 6.38 -3.17 2.63
CA GLN A 21 6.02 -3.26 4.06
C GLN A 21 4.58 -2.81 4.31
N LEU A 22 4.16 -1.70 3.70
CA LEU A 22 2.78 -1.20 3.83
C LEU A 22 1.76 -2.21 3.27
N ARG A 23 2.00 -2.77 2.08
CA ARG A 23 1.14 -3.80 1.49
C ARG A 23 1.00 -5.01 2.40
N ASP A 24 2.12 -5.48 2.95
CA ASP A 24 2.17 -6.68 3.78
C ASP A 24 1.56 -6.44 5.17
N SER A 25 1.53 -5.19 5.63
CA SER A 25 0.82 -4.79 6.86
C SER A 25 -0.71 -4.93 6.76
N PHE A 26 -1.27 -4.95 5.55
CA PHE A 26 -2.69 -5.26 5.34
C PHE A 26 -2.91 -6.77 5.48
N SER A 27 -3.16 -7.24 6.69
CA SER A 27 -3.59 -8.63 6.94
C SER A 27 -4.99 -8.87 6.41
N GLU A 28 -5.27 -10.11 5.97
CA GLU A 28 -6.64 -10.52 5.72
C GLU A 28 -7.47 -10.37 7.01
N PRO A 29 -8.76 -10.05 6.88
CA PRO A 29 -9.64 -10.06 8.04
C PRO A 29 -9.65 -11.48 8.68
N CYS A 30 -9.09 -11.64 9.90
CA CYS A 30 -9.22 -12.84 10.77
C CYS A 30 -10.62 -12.94 11.41
N GLU A 31 -11.39 -14.02 11.15
CA GLU A 31 -12.80 -14.17 11.53
C GLU A 31 -13.21 -13.38 12.80
N GLY A 32 -13.96 -12.28 12.63
CA GLY A 32 -14.30 -11.39 13.74
C GLY A 32 -14.68 -9.95 13.35
N TYR A 33 -14.78 -9.08 14.35
CA TYR A 33 -15.07 -7.65 14.19
C TYR A 33 -13.85 -6.91 13.63
N TYR A 34 -13.98 -6.26 12.48
CA TYR A 34 -12.88 -5.48 11.89
C TYR A 34 -13.17 -3.99 11.95
N THR A 35 -12.11 -3.24 12.20
CA THR A 35 -12.08 -1.79 12.05
C THR A 35 -10.89 -1.44 11.16
N ILE A 36 -11.15 -0.85 10.00
CA ILE A 36 -10.12 -0.18 9.20
C ILE A 36 -10.13 1.29 9.61
N CYS A 37 -9.02 1.79 10.15
CA CYS A 37 -8.79 3.20 10.37
C CYS A 37 -7.77 3.70 9.34
N PHE A 38 -8.14 4.70 8.55
CA PHE A 38 -7.19 5.38 7.67
C PHE A 38 -7.50 6.87 7.60
N THR A 39 -6.46 7.68 7.52
CA THR A 39 -6.59 9.13 7.34
C THR A 39 -6.45 9.46 5.86
N PHE A 40 -7.49 10.02 5.25
CA PHE A 40 -7.46 10.48 3.86
C PHE A 40 -7.74 11.98 3.81
N ALA A 41 -6.88 12.76 3.15
CA ALA A 41 -7.00 14.22 3.04
C ALA A 41 -7.17 14.96 4.39
N GLY A 42 -6.58 14.44 5.46
CA GLY A 42 -6.69 15.00 6.82
C GLY A 42 -7.99 14.65 7.56
N GLN A 43 -8.83 13.77 6.99
CA GLN A 43 -10.00 13.22 7.66
C GLN A 43 -9.75 11.79 8.09
N ASP A 44 -9.95 11.51 9.38
CA ASP A 44 -9.88 10.17 9.93
C ASP A 44 -11.15 9.40 9.57
N THR A 45 -10.98 8.38 8.73
CA THR A 45 -12.06 7.48 8.32
C THR A 45 -11.94 6.17 9.08
N LYS A 46 -13.03 5.78 9.75
CA LYS A 46 -13.17 4.50 10.45
C LYS A 46 -14.26 3.67 9.76
N ILE A 47 -13.90 2.52 9.22
CA ILE A 47 -14.82 1.58 8.59
C ILE A 47 -14.90 0.32 9.43
N THR A 48 -16.09 -0.07 9.85
CA THR A 48 -16.34 -1.30 10.64
C THR A 48 -17.06 -2.37 9.84
N ASN A 49 -16.90 -3.64 10.20
CA ASN A 49 -17.53 -4.75 9.46
C ASN A 49 -19.08 -4.70 9.53
N ASP A 50 -19.65 -4.08 10.56
CA ASP A 50 -21.10 -3.81 10.65
C ASP A 50 -21.62 -2.93 9.51
N SER A 51 -20.76 -2.09 8.93
CA SER A 51 -21.15 -1.07 7.96
C SER A 51 -21.18 -1.59 6.52
N ILE A 52 -20.28 -2.51 6.16
CA ILE A 52 -20.10 -3.00 4.78
C ILE A 52 -19.96 -4.53 4.69
N GLY A 53 -20.04 -5.24 5.82
CA GLY A 53 -19.80 -6.66 5.92
C GLY A 53 -18.32 -7.05 5.81
N GLU A 54 -18.00 -8.29 6.19
CA GLU A 54 -16.66 -8.87 6.04
C GLU A 54 -16.20 -8.90 4.56
N ALA A 55 -17.12 -9.21 3.64
CA ALA A 55 -16.84 -9.20 2.20
C ALA A 55 -16.47 -7.79 1.68
N GLY A 56 -17.12 -6.74 2.20
CA GLY A 56 -16.81 -5.35 1.86
C GLY A 56 -15.40 -4.97 2.34
N ILE A 57 -15.06 -5.32 3.58
CA ILE A 57 -13.72 -5.07 4.16
C ILE A 57 -12.64 -5.82 3.40
N ARG A 58 -12.87 -7.10 3.07
CA ARG A 58 -11.95 -7.89 2.26
C ARG A 58 -11.73 -7.25 0.88
N ASN A 59 -12.80 -6.79 0.24
CA ASN A 59 -12.69 -6.08 -1.04
C ASN A 59 -11.93 -4.75 -0.92
N SER A 60 -12.16 -3.96 0.13
CA SER A 60 -11.40 -2.73 0.37
C SER A 60 -9.91 -3.01 0.60
N ILE A 61 -9.57 -4.02 1.41
CA ILE A 61 -8.18 -4.44 1.63
C ILE A 61 -7.54 -4.90 0.31
N ASN A 62 -8.23 -5.72 -0.46
CA ASN A 62 -7.74 -6.18 -1.76
C ASN A 62 -7.53 -5.02 -2.74
N ASN A 63 -8.45 -4.05 -2.77
CA ASN A 63 -8.31 -2.87 -3.61
C ASN A 63 -7.10 -2.01 -3.18
N MET A 64 -6.88 -1.82 -1.87
CA MET A 64 -5.69 -1.12 -1.37
C MET A 64 -4.40 -1.84 -1.75
N LYS A 65 -4.35 -3.18 -1.62
CA LYS A 65 -3.21 -3.99 -2.07
C LYS A 65 -2.94 -3.82 -3.57
N GLN A 66 -3.98 -3.84 -4.39
CA GLN A 66 -3.85 -3.65 -5.84
C GLN A 66 -3.32 -2.26 -6.22
N ILE A 67 -3.76 -1.21 -5.52
CA ILE A 67 -3.24 0.16 -5.74
C ILE A 67 -1.75 0.23 -5.37
N ILE A 68 -1.35 -0.39 -4.26
CA ILE A 68 0.05 -0.42 -3.83
C ILE A 68 0.89 -1.24 -4.81
N ASP A 69 0.42 -2.41 -5.25
CA ASP A 69 1.11 -3.24 -6.23
C ASP A 69 1.28 -2.52 -7.58
N ALA A 70 0.29 -1.74 -8.02
CA ALA A 70 0.41 -0.90 -9.20
C ALA A 70 1.52 0.14 -9.02
N LYS A 71 1.59 0.77 -7.84
CA LYS A 71 2.62 1.77 -7.56
C LYS A 71 4.03 1.17 -7.44
N ILE A 72 4.14 -0.03 -6.88
CA ILE A 72 5.39 -0.81 -6.85
C ILE A 72 5.86 -1.08 -8.28
N LYS A 73 4.98 -1.56 -9.18
CA LYS A 73 5.35 -1.83 -10.58
C LYS A 73 5.82 -0.58 -11.33
N GLU A 74 5.17 0.57 -11.09
CA GLU A 74 5.61 1.84 -11.67
C GLU A 74 7.04 2.20 -11.22
N LEU A 75 7.34 2.06 -9.92
CA LEU A 75 8.65 2.35 -9.36
C LEU A 75 9.72 1.32 -9.76
N GLU A 76 9.36 0.04 -9.89
CA GLU A 76 10.26 -1.01 -10.40
C GLU A 76 10.65 -0.71 -11.85
N LYS A 77 9.70 -0.25 -12.69
CA LYS A 77 10.00 0.19 -14.05
C LYS A 77 10.87 1.44 -14.09
N GLU A 78 10.59 2.43 -13.24
CA GLU A 78 11.45 3.63 -13.13
C GLU A 78 12.89 3.25 -12.75
N LEU A 79 13.07 2.25 -11.87
CA LEU A 79 14.38 1.75 -11.49
C LEU A 79 15.13 1.05 -12.64
N GLU A 80 14.42 0.31 -13.52
CA GLU A 80 15.01 -0.31 -14.72
C GLU A 80 15.46 0.72 -15.77
N GLU A 81 14.85 1.90 -15.77
CA GLU A 81 15.14 3.00 -16.71
C GLU A 81 16.27 3.96 -16.22
N ILE A 82 16.82 3.75 -15.01
CA ILE A 82 17.94 4.51 -14.41
C ILE A 82 19.30 3.89 -14.73
#